data_AF-A0A6B3EWJ4-F1
#
_entry.id   AF-A0A6B3EWJ4-F1
#
_cell.length_a   1.000
_cell.length_b   1.000
_cell.length_c   1.000
_cell.angle_alpha   90.00
_cell.angle_beta   90.00
_cell.angle_gamma   90.00
#
_symmetry.space_group_name_H-M   'P 1'
#
loop_
_entity.id
_entity.type
_entity.pdbx_description
1 polymer ?
#
loop_
_entity_poly.entity_id
_entity_poly.type
_entity_poly.pdbx_seq_one_letter_code
_entity_poly.pdbx_strand_id
1 'polypeptide(L)'
;RRLGNDEWLDESFVITELHVHPRHQNRGIGRALITGLTDAASQPRSILSAIDRDTPARGLYASLGYRDLARQIAFPGAPLPYAVMGATLPLRGPRPHRA
;
A
#
# COMPACT_ATOMS: atom_id res chain seq x y z
N ARG A 1 9.12 -17.81 12.79
CA ARG A 1 10.35 -17.22 12.20
C ARG A 1 10.13 -15.72 12.13
N ARG A 2 10.85 -14.90 12.91
CA ARG A 2 10.78 -13.43 12.81
C ARG A 2 11.40 -13.03 11.48
N LEU A 3 10.65 -12.36 10.61
CA LEU A 3 11.10 -12.04 9.24
C LEU A 3 12.09 -10.87 9.17
N GLY A 4 12.51 -10.31 10.32
CA GLY A 4 13.38 -9.14 10.37
C GLY A 4 12.70 -7.84 9.95
N ASN A 5 11.36 -7.80 9.97
CA ASN A 5 10.56 -6.68 9.47
C ASN A 5 10.12 -5.72 10.59
N ASP A 6 10.61 -5.86 11.81
CA ASP A 6 10.15 -5.08 12.97
C ASP A 6 10.33 -3.57 12.75
N GLU A 7 11.38 -3.17 12.02
CA GLU A 7 11.63 -1.77 11.63
C GLU A 7 10.49 -1.11 10.81
N TRP A 8 9.59 -1.91 10.22
CA TRP A 8 8.43 -1.41 9.46
C TRP A 8 7.25 -1.00 10.35
N LEU A 9 7.30 -1.32 11.64
CA LEU A 9 6.31 -0.88 12.61
C LEU A 9 6.74 0.43 13.28
N ASP A 10 8.03 0.72 13.26
CA ASP A 10 8.58 1.95 13.82
C ASP A 10 8.49 3.10 12.80
N GLU A 11 8.11 4.28 13.30
CA GLU A 11 8.08 5.54 12.53
C GLU A 11 7.39 5.40 11.17
N SER A 12 6.25 4.72 11.11
CA SER A 12 5.55 4.46 9.86
C SER A 12 4.20 5.17 9.80
N PHE A 13 3.91 5.80 8.67
CA PHE A 13 2.60 6.33 8.37
C PHE A 13 1.66 5.19 7.96
N VAL A 14 0.67 4.90 8.80
CA VAL A 14 -0.27 3.80 8.60
C VAL A 14 -1.48 4.29 7.82
N ILE A 15 -1.73 3.69 6.66
CA ILE A 15 -2.99 3.88 5.93
C ILE A 15 -3.95 2.79 6.38
N THR A 16 -5.00 3.19 7.10
CA THR A 16 -6.00 2.26 7.65
C THR A 16 -6.99 1.81 6.59
N GLU A 17 -7.59 2.76 5.88
CA GLU A 17 -8.59 2.50 4.85
C GLU A 17 -8.46 3.50 3.70
N LEU A 18 -8.49 2.99 2.47
CA LEU A 18 -8.51 3.83 1.26
C LEU A 18 -9.32 3.10 0.20
N HIS A 19 -10.41 3.74 -0.22
CA HIS A 19 -11.33 3.16 -1.19
C HIS A 19 -11.65 4.18 -2.28
N VAL A 20 -11.67 3.71 -3.52
CA VAL A 20 -12.23 4.44 -4.66
C VAL A 20 -13.47 3.70 -5.10
N HIS A 21 -14.58 4.42 -5.17
CA HIS A 21 -15.85 3.87 -5.63
C HIS A 21 -15.68 3.20 -7.02
N PRO A 22 -16.25 2.01 -7.28
CA PRO A 22 -15.99 1.23 -8.50
C PRO A 22 -16.17 2.01 -9.80
N ARG A 23 -17.21 2.85 -9.89
CA ARG A 23 -17.48 3.72 -11.06
C ARG A 23 -16.41 4.80 -11.33
N HIS A 24 -15.47 4.99 -10.41
CA HIS A 24 -14.42 6.00 -10.48
C HIS A 24 -13.00 5.38 -10.46
N GLN A 25 -12.89 4.05 -10.46
CA GLN A 25 -11.60 3.35 -10.54
C GLN A 25 -10.97 3.49 -11.93
N ASN A 26 -9.68 3.16 -12.07
CA ASN A 26 -8.89 3.27 -13.31
C ASN A 26 -8.77 4.69 -13.90
N ARG A 27 -8.97 5.73 -13.08
CA ARG A 27 -8.86 7.15 -13.46
C ARG A 27 -7.74 7.90 -12.71
N GLY A 28 -6.79 7.16 -12.12
CA GLY A 28 -5.68 7.74 -11.34
C GLY A 28 -6.05 8.22 -9.93
N ILE A 29 -7.32 8.20 -9.54
CA ILE A 29 -7.79 8.72 -8.23
C ILE A 29 -7.10 8.03 -7.05
N GLY A 30 -7.01 6.70 -7.07
CA GLY A 30 -6.37 5.96 -5.98
C GLY A 30 -4.91 6.36 -5.78
N ARG A 31 -4.18 6.61 -6.89
CA ARG A 31 -2.82 7.13 -6.87
C ARG A 31 -2.77 8.53 -6.28
N ALA A 32 -3.63 9.44 -6.74
CA ALA A 32 -3.66 10.82 -6.25
C ALA A 32 -3.96 10.88 -4.75
N LEU A 33 -4.91 10.05 -4.26
CA LEU A 33 -5.25 9.97 -2.84
C LEU A 33 -4.06 9.49 -2.01
N ILE A 34 -3.46 8.35 -2.36
CA ILE A 34 -2.37 7.79 -1.55
C ILE A 34 -1.13 8.67 -1.57
N THR A 35 -0.72 9.21 -2.73
CA THR A 35 0.44 10.10 -2.78
C THR A 35 0.17 11.40 -2.05
N GLY A 36 -1.01 12.00 -2.21
CA GLY A 36 -1.38 13.22 -1.48
C GLY A 36 -1.38 13.05 0.04
N LEU A 37 -1.83 11.89 0.56
CA LEU A 37 -1.73 11.57 1.98
C LEU A 37 -0.27 11.40 2.42
N THR A 38 0.53 10.65 1.68
CA THR A 38 1.91 10.33 2.08
C THR A 38 2.89 11.47 1.86
N ASP A 39 2.63 12.39 0.93
CA ASP A 39 3.47 13.58 0.69
C ASP A 39 3.41 14.56 1.87
N ALA A 40 2.35 14.49 2.68
CA ALA A 40 2.20 15.26 3.92
C ALA A 40 2.74 14.52 5.16
N ALA A 41 3.16 13.25 5.04
CA ALA A 41 3.66 12.46 6.15
C ALA A 41 5.12 12.85 6.47
N SER A 42 5.43 12.99 7.76
CA SER A 42 6.80 13.22 8.24
C SER A 42 7.59 11.93 8.46
N GLN A 43 6.91 10.78 8.43
CA GLN A 43 7.48 9.47 8.64
C GLN A 43 8.35 9.03 7.44
N PRO A 44 9.44 8.28 7.65
CA PRO A 44 10.28 7.76 6.58
C PRO A 44 9.63 6.61 5.78
N ARG A 45 8.54 6.02 6.29
CA ARG A 45 7.93 4.80 5.74
C ARG A 45 6.41 4.88 5.79
N SER A 46 5.76 4.10 4.95
CA SER A 46 4.32 3.84 5.01
C SER A 46 4.03 2.35 4.99
N ILE A 47 3.00 1.97 5.75
CA ILE A 47 2.48 0.61 5.87
C ILE A 47 0.97 0.61 5.60
N LEU A 48 0.50 -0.44 4.92
CA LEU A 48 -0.92 -0.70 4.71
C LEU A 48 -1.18 -2.20 4.64
N SER A 49 -2.46 -2.58 4.70
CA SER A 49 -2.90 -3.93 4.38
C SER A 49 -3.83 -3.92 3.16
N ALA A 50 -3.76 -4.99 2.37
CA ALA A 50 -4.63 -5.17 1.20
C ALA A 50 -4.97 -6.65 1.04
N ILE A 51 -6.09 -6.95 0.36
CA ILE A 51 -6.47 -8.34 0.07
C ILE A 51 -5.32 -9.03 -0.69
N ASP A 52 -4.92 -10.22 -0.23
CA ASP A 52 -3.78 -10.98 -0.75
C ASP A 52 -4.13 -11.77 -2.02
N ARG A 53 -4.57 -11.04 -3.05
CA ARG A 53 -4.89 -11.56 -4.39
C ARG A 53 -4.53 -10.53 -5.44
N ASP A 54 -4.49 -10.91 -6.71
CA ASP A 54 -4.32 -9.93 -7.77
C ASP A 54 -5.54 -8.99 -7.84
N THR A 55 -5.34 -7.70 -7.56
CA THR A 55 -6.36 -6.66 -7.57
C THR A 55 -5.77 -5.36 -8.13
N PRO A 56 -6.61 -4.44 -8.65
CA PRO A 56 -6.15 -3.10 -9.05
C PRO A 56 -5.40 -2.36 -7.93
N ALA A 57 -5.80 -2.53 -6.67
CA ALA A 57 -5.12 -1.93 -5.53
C ALA A 57 -3.71 -2.50 -5.33
N ARG A 58 -3.55 -3.83 -5.42
CA ARG A 58 -2.24 -4.50 -5.31
C ARG A 58 -1.29 -4.08 -6.42
N GLY A 59 -1.80 -3.97 -7.65
CA GLY A 59 -1.04 -3.42 -8.78
C GLY A 59 -0.61 -1.97 -8.56
N LEU A 60 -1.51 -1.13 -8.04
CA LEU A 60 -1.20 0.25 -7.66
C LEU A 60 -0.10 0.31 -6.59
N TYR A 61 -0.24 -0.40 -5.48
CA TYR A 61 0.73 -0.37 -4.39
C TYR A 61 2.12 -0.87 -4.84
N ALA A 62 2.18 -1.95 -5.62
CA ALA A 62 3.44 -2.41 -6.21
C ALA A 62 4.09 -1.34 -7.11
N SER A 63 3.29 -0.62 -7.92
CA SER A 63 3.79 0.46 -8.77
C SER A 63 4.34 1.67 -7.99
N LEU A 64 3.88 1.85 -6.75
CA LEU A 64 4.34 2.91 -5.83
C LEU A 64 5.55 2.48 -5.00
N GLY A 65 6.00 1.23 -5.12
CA GLY A 65 7.17 0.71 -4.41
C GLY A 65 6.84 -0.07 -3.13
N TYR A 66 5.57 -0.35 -2.84
CA TYR A 66 5.21 -1.23 -1.74
C TYR A 66 5.67 -2.67 -2.01
N ARG A 67 6.22 -3.31 -0.98
CA ARG A 67 6.60 -4.72 -0.97
C ARG A 67 5.85 -5.49 0.13
N ASP A 68 5.66 -6.78 -0.09
CA ASP A 68 5.04 -7.66 0.90
C ASP A 68 5.99 -7.86 2.09
N LEU A 69 5.48 -7.56 3.29
CA LEU A 69 6.16 -7.81 4.58
C LEU A 69 5.64 -9.09 5.24
N ALA A 70 4.34 -9.34 5.06
CA ALA A 70 3.67 -10.56 5.49
C ALA A 70 2.49 -10.86 4.56
N ARG A 71 2.23 -12.14 4.31
CA ARG A 71 1.17 -12.63 3.42
C ARG A 71 0.31 -13.66 4.12
N GLN A 72 -0.87 -13.93 3.57
CA GLN A 72 -1.83 -14.89 4.13
C GLN A 72 -2.22 -14.57 5.58
N ILE A 73 -2.30 -13.29 5.94
CA ILE A 73 -2.71 -12.85 7.28
C ILE A 73 -4.23 -12.88 7.37
N ALA A 74 -4.75 -13.68 8.30
CA ALA A 74 -6.16 -13.70 8.64
C ALA A 74 -6.45 -12.60 9.67
N PHE A 75 -7.25 -11.61 9.29
CA PHE A 75 -7.79 -10.64 10.24
C PHE A 75 -9.16 -11.11 10.74
N PRO A 76 -9.48 -10.97 12.04
CA PRO A 76 -10.81 -11.28 12.55
C PRO A 76 -11.91 -10.53 11.78
N GLY A 77 -12.92 -11.25 11.29
CA GLY A 77 -14.03 -10.68 10.53
C GLY A 77 -13.75 -10.39 9.06
N ALA A 78 -12.52 -10.58 8.58
CA ALA A 78 -12.20 -10.47 7.16
C ALA A 78 -12.53 -11.78 6.41
N PRO A 79 -13.27 -11.74 5.28
CA PRO A 79 -13.64 -12.94 4.53
C PRO A 79 -12.48 -13.52 3.69
N LEU A 80 -11.42 -12.74 3.49
CA LEU A 80 -10.26 -13.10 2.67
C LEU A 80 -8.96 -12.74 3.40
N PRO A 81 -7.87 -13.48 3.15
CA PRO A 81 -6.56 -13.14 3.72
C PRO A 81 -6.02 -11.83 3.15
N TYR A 82 -5.23 -11.15 3.98
CA TYR A 82 -4.56 -9.89 3.65
C TYR A 82 -3.05 -10.08 3.57
N ALA A 83 -2.43 -9.19 2.80
CA ALA A 83 -1.00 -8.96 2.80
C ALA A 83 -0.73 -7.62 3.47
N VAL A 84 0.23 -7.62 4.40
CA VAL A 84 0.78 -6.39 4.99
C VAL A 84 1.92 -5.95 4.09
N MET A 85 1.87 -4.69 3.65
CA MET A 85 2.82 -4.12 2.70
C MET A 85 3.51 -2.88 3.29
N GLY A 86 4.77 -2.66 2.90
CA GLY A 86 5.54 -1.47 3.29
C GLY A 86 6.24 -0.80 2.11
N ALA A 87 6.32 0.53 2.13
CA ALA A 87 7.11 1.35 1.22
C ALA A 87 7.91 2.43 1.97
N THR A 88 9.10 2.76 1.47
CA THR A 88 9.83 3.97 1.89
C THR A 88 9.18 5.20 1.31
N LEU A 89 9.14 6.30 2.06
CA LEU A 89 8.68 7.60 1.58
C LEU A 89 9.88 8.45 1.11
N PRO A 90 9.70 9.33 0.09
CA PRO A 90 8.48 9.51 -0.70
C PRO A 90 8.19 8.31 -1.61
N LEU A 91 6.90 8.08 -1.91
CA LEU A 91 6.48 6.98 -2.78
C LEU A 91 7.01 7.18 -4.21
N ARG A 92 7.15 6.06 -4.95
CA ARG A 92 7.64 6.13 -6.33
C ARG A 92 6.64 6.89 -7.22
N GLY A 93 7.14 7.93 -7.88
CA GLY A 93 6.41 8.67 -8.90
C GLY A 93 6.00 7.80 -10.09
N PRO A 94 5.18 8.32 -11.01
CA PRO A 94 4.84 7.62 -12.25
C PRO A 94 6.13 7.22 -12.97
N ARG A 95 6.26 5.93 -13.35
CA ARG A 95 7.32 5.55 -14.28
C ARG A 95 7.06 6.31 -15.60
N PRO A 96 8.07 6.97 -16.20
CA PRO A 96 7.89 7.56 -17.52
C PRO A 96 7.43 6.45 -18.48
N HIS A 97 6.38 6.73 -19.26
CA HIS A 97 5.91 5.81 -20.29
C HIS A 97 7.09 5.61 -21.26
N ARG A 98 7.54 4.37 -21.44
CA ARG A 98 8.45 4.08 -22.56
C ARG A 98 7.64 4.35 -23.83
N ALA A 99 8.11 5.30 -24.62
CA ALA A 99 7.63 5.56 -25.97
C ALA A 99 7.97 4.38 -26.89
#